data_AF-A0A8B4BZK0-F1
#
_entry.id   AF-A0A8B4BZK0-F1
#
_cell.length_a   1.000
_cell.length_b   1.000
_cell.length_c   1.000
_cell.angle_alpha   90.00
_cell.angle_beta   90.00
_cell.angle_gamma   90.00
#
_symmetry.space_group_name_H-M   'P 1'
#
loop_
_entity.id
_entity.type
_entity.pdbx_description
1 polymer ?
#
loop_
_entity_poly.entity_id
_entity_poly.type
_entity_poly.pdbx_seq_one_letter_code
_entity_poly.pdbx_strand_id
1 'polypeptide(L)'
;MKSFVKLVNFEINRFAKIYWSLVAITILSQFTSVFLTVHRYISQANGIVYHQSLPTAQLAYVKHYGSISFIDCFGTVWFMGPIALCAAAMMFYIFLIWYRDWYGKHTFIYRLLMLPVERWNLYLAKAASILLLVFGFVAVQIVLLPVEHFFFNAITPGIYRMDMTVIDAVLSFPYFNLLLPGAAIDFLFHYGLGFTVVLVIFTAILLERSFRMKGILLGLLYGFLSFVLFWTPDFLFEVLLPGVLHQQELLWIEVATTAIIAGYSILLGGYLIKYKVTV
;
A
#
# COMPACT_ATOMS: atom_id res chain seq x y z
N MET A 1 8.41 27.15 -5.78
CA MET A 1 7.66 26.32 -4.79
C MET A 1 6.15 26.35 -4.98
N LYS A 2 5.49 27.51 -5.20
CA LYS A 2 4.03 27.57 -5.45
C LYS A 2 3.55 26.77 -6.68
N SER A 3 4.42 26.48 -7.65
CA SER A 3 4.09 25.68 -8.85
C SER A 3 4.09 24.17 -8.60
N PHE A 4 5.08 23.63 -7.88
CA PHE A 4 5.17 22.19 -7.61
C PHE A 4 3.99 21.67 -6.78
N VAL A 5 3.65 22.35 -5.68
CA VAL A 5 2.52 21.97 -4.83
C VAL A 5 1.20 22.04 -5.60
N LYS A 6 1.04 23.01 -6.49
CA LYS A 6 -0.14 23.09 -7.38
C LYS A 6 -0.21 21.91 -8.35
N LEU A 7 0.91 21.45 -8.89
CA LEU A 7 0.97 20.26 -9.75
C LEU A 7 0.60 18.99 -8.98
N VAL A 8 1.14 18.81 -7.77
CA VAL A 8 0.78 17.67 -6.91
C VAL A 8 -0.72 17.68 -6.58
N ASN A 9 -1.24 18.84 -6.13
CA ASN A 9 -2.66 19.00 -5.86
C ASN A 9 -3.53 18.74 -7.10
N PHE A 10 -3.07 19.19 -8.27
CA PHE A 10 -3.73 18.91 -9.53
C PHE A 10 -3.82 17.40 -9.81
N GLU A 11 -2.73 16.64 -9.65
CA GLU A 11 -2.74 15.20 -9.87
C GLU A 11 -3.59 14.44 -8.83
N ILE A 12 -3.57 14.86 -7.56
CA ILE A 12 -4.42 14.29 -6.50
C ILE A 12 -5.90 14.51 -6.83
N ASN A 13 -6.29 15.73 -7.20
CA ASN A 13 -7.69 16.05 -7.51
C ASN A 13 -8.24 15.24 -8.68
N ARG A 14 -7.39 14.80 -9.61
CA ARG A 14 -7.81 13.95 -10.74
C ARG A 14 -8.16 12.52 -10.32
N PHE A 15 -7.70 12.05 -9.17
CA PHE A 15 -8.03 10.73 -8.63
C PHE A 15 -8.94 10.81 -7.38
N ALA A 16 -9.11 12.01 -6.81
CA ALA A 16 -9.83 12.23 -5.55
C ALA A 16 -11.23 11.59 -5.50
N LYS A 17 -12.02 11.64 -6.58
CA LYS A 17 -13.36 11.02 -6.59
C LYS A 17 -13.30 9.50 -6.38
N ILE A 18 -12.39 8.83 -7.09
CA ILE A 18 -12.20 7.38 -6.97
C ILE A 18 -11.61 7.07 -5.60
N TYR A 19 -10.63 7.85 -5.17
CA TYR A 19 -9.99 7.72 -3.87
C TYR A 19 -11.00 7.77 -2.71
N TRP A 20 -11.84 8.81 -2.64
CA TRP A 20 -12.83 8.95 -1.58
C TRP A 20 -13.91 7.86 -1.64
N SER A 21 -14.25 7.38 -2.84
CA SER A 21 -15.13 6.22 -2.97
C SER A 21 -14.50 4.96 -2.39
N LEU A 22 -13.20 4.72 -2.63
CA LEU A 22 -12.48 3.58 -2.07
C LEU A 22 -12.37 3.66 -0.55
N VAL A 23 -12.10 4.86 -0.01
CA VAL A 23 -12.12 5.11 1.44
C VAL A 23 -13.49 4.79 2.03
N ALA A 24 -14.57 5.28 1.42
CA ALA A 24 -15.93 5.03 1.92
C ALA A 24 -16.29 3.54 1.89
N ILE A 25 -15.96 2.83 0.81
CA ILE A 25 -16.16 1.37 0.70
C ILE A 25 -15.38 0.65 1.80
N THR A 26 -14.13 1.06 2.05
CA THR A 26 -13.27 0.46 3.08
C THR A 26 -13.89 0.59 4.46
N ILE A 27 -14.29 1.81 4.84
CA ILE A 27 -14.95 2.07 6.12
C ILE A 27 -16.20 1.20 6.25
N LEU A 28 -17.14 1.29 5.31
CA LEU A 28 -18.40 0.55 5.39
C LEU A 28 -18.20 -0.96 5.49
N SER A 29 -17.26 -1.49 4.70
CA SER A 29 -17.01 -2.94 4.64
C SER A 29 -16.30 -3.45 5.90
N GLN A 30 -15.34 -2.72 6.45
CA GLN A 30 -14.65 -3.13 7.67
C GLN A 30 -15.57 -3.06 8.91
N PHE A 31 -16.41 -2.03 9.04
CA PHE A 31 -17.47 -2.02 10.07
C PHE A 31 -18.44 -3.18 9.91
N THR A 32 -18.82 -3.51 8.67
CA THR A 32 -19.66 -4.68 8.38
C THR A 32 -18.97 -5.99 8.78
N SER A 33 -17.65 -6.10 8.56
CA SER A 33 -16.86 -7.24 9.04
C SER A 33 -17.00 -7.42 10.56
N VAL A 34 -16.75 -6.36 11.32
CA VAL A 34 -16.82 -6.39 12.78
C VAL A 34 -18.21 -6.81 13.25
N PHE A 35 -19.26 -6.19 12.69
CA PHE A 35 -20.64 -6.51 13.04
C PHE A 35 -21.00 -7.97 12.74
N LEU A 36 -20.72 -8.45 11.52
CA LEU A 36 -21.06 -9.81 11.12
C LEU A 36 -20.28 -10.86 11.91
N THR A 37 -19.01 -10.60 12.22
CA THR A 37 -18.13 -11.52 12.95
C THR A 37 -18.64 -11.71 14.37
N VAL A 38 -18.93 -10.61 15.08
CA VAL A 38 -19.50 -10.65 16.43
C VAL A 38 -20.90 -11.29 16.42
N HIS A 39 -21.76 -10.90 15.47
CA HIS A 39 -23.14 -11.42 15.42
C HIS A 39 -23.16 -12.93 15.16
N ARG A 40 -22.33 -13.43 14.25
CA ARG A 40 -22.21 -14.87 13.97
C ARG A 40 -21.72 -15.63 15.20
N TYR A 41 -20.72 -15.11 15.89
CA TYR A 41 -20.19 -15.73 17.09
C TYR A 41 -21.23 -15.81 18.22
N ILE A 42 -21.91 -14.70 18.52
CA ILE A 42 -22.94 -14.65 19.57
C ILE A 42 -24.13 -15.54 19.20
N SER A 43 -24.55 -15.55 17.94
CA SER A 43 -25.65 -16.41 17.48
C SER A 43 -25.32 -17.89 17.66
N GLN A 44 -24.09 -18.32 17.34
CA GLN A 44 -23.64 -19.69 17.57
C GLN A 44 -23.57 -20.04 19.06
N ALA A 45 -23.01 -19.15 19.88
CA ALA A 45 -22.95 -19.33 21.32
C ALA A 45 -24.35 -19.48 21.92
N ASN A 46 -25.28 -18.60 21.55
CA ASN A 46 -26.66 -18.65 22.05
C ASN A 46 -27.40 -19.92 21.61
N GLY A 47 -27.19 -20.39 20.38
CA GLY A 47 -27.78 -21.65 19.91
C GLY A 47 -27.36 -22.84 20.77
N ILE A 48 -26.06 -22.95 21.06
CA ILE A 48 -25.49 -24.06 21.86
C ILE A 48 -25.89 -23.94 23.34
N VAL A 49 -25.86 -22.74 23.91
CA VAL A 49 -26.28 -22.46 25.29
C VAL A 49 -27.77 -22.77 25.51
N TYR A 50 -28.63 -22.42 24.54
CA TYR A 50 -30.07 -22.70 24.61
C TYR A 50 -30.37 -24.20 24.63
N HIS A 51 -29.65 -25.00 23.83
CA HIS A 51 -29.79 -26.45 23.84
C HIS A 51 -29.29 -27.13 25.13
N GLN A 52 -28.36 -26.51 25.86
CA GLN A 52 -27.76 -27.10 27.07
C GLN A 52 -28.38 -26.60 28.40
N SER A 53 -29.27 -25.59 28.38
CA SER A 53 -30.11 -25.16 29.51
C SER A 53 -29.38 -24.98 30.86
N LEU A 54 -28.19 -24.39 30.87
CA LEU A 54 -27.45 -24.11 32.11
C LEU A 54 -27.02 -22.63 32.17
N PRO A 55 -27.23 -21.92 33.29
CA PRO A 55 -26.70 -20.55 33.50
C PRO A 55 -25.17 -20.48 33.43
N THR A 56 -24.48 -21.59 33.71
CA THR A 56 -23.04 -21.77 33.57
C THR A 56 -22.59 -22.13 32.15
N ALA A 57 -23.52 -22.34 31.20
CA ALA A 57 -23.20 -22.77 29.84
C ALA A 57 -22.44 -21.70 29.03
N GLN A 58 -22.59 -20.41 29.34
CA GLN A 58 -21.83 -19.35 28.65
C GLN A 58 -20.33 -19.40 28.98
N LEU A 59 -20.00 -19.59 30.26
CA LEU A 59 -18.63 -19.77 30.73
C LEU A 59 -18.05 -21.12 30.26
N ALA A 60 -18.88 -22.17 30.23
CA ALA A 60 -18.49 -23.46 29.67
C ALA A 60 -18.24 -23.36 28.15
N TYR A 61 -19.04 -22.58 27.43
CA TYR A 61 -18.86 -22.33 26.00
C TYR A 61 -17.51 -21.67 25.73
N VAL A 62 -17.18 -20.58 26.44
CA VAL A 62 -15.89 -19.90 26.27
C VAL A 62 -14.73 -20.82 26.65
N LYS A 63 -14.90 -21.65 27.68
CA LYS A 63 -13.88 -22.64 28.09
C LYS A 63 -13.67 -23.75 27.04
N HIS A 64 -14.70 -24.13 26.30
CA HIS A 64 -14.63 -25.22 25.31
C HIS A 64 -14.34 -24.75 23.88
N TYR A 65 -14.85 -23.59 23.48
CA TYR A 65 -14.80 -23.07 22.11
C TYR A 65 -13.93 -21.80 21.97
N GLY A 66 -13.43 -21.26 23.08
CA GLY A 66 -12.63 -20.04 23.09
C GLY A 66 -13.45 -18.76 23.21
N SER A 67 -12.77 -17.63 23.32
CA SER A 67 -13.32 -16.27 23.31
C SER A 67 -13.08 -15.60 21.95
N ILE A 68 -13.93 -14.64 21.58
CA ILE A 68 -13.72 -13.84 20.37
C ILE A 68 -12.82 -12.64 20.66
N SER A 69 -11.91 -12.35 19.74
CA SER A 69 -10.93 -11.29 19.81
C SER A 69 -11.04 -10.37 18.58
N PHE A 70 -10.46 -9.18 18.66
CA PHE A 70 -10.52 -8.22 17.55
C PHE A 70 -9.80 -8.72 16.29
N ILE A 71 -8.75 -9.54 16.43
CA ILE A 71 -7.99 -10.11 15.30
C ILE A 71 -8.84 -11.07 14.46
N ASP A 72 -9.86 -11.70 15.04
CA ASP A 72 -10.77 -12.59 14.31
C ASP A 72 -11.53 -11.85 13.20
N CYS A 73 -11.71 -10.52 13.35
CA CYS A 73 -12.32 -9.67 12.33
C CYS A 73 -11.40 -9.46 11.11
N PHE A 74 -10.07 -9.57 11.27
CA PHE A 74 -9.10 -9.29 10.20
C PHE A 74 -9.07 -10.37 9.14
N GLY A 75 -9.34 -11.62 9.50
CA GLY A 75 -9.32 -12.75 8.58
C GLY A 75 -10.49 -12.76 7.57
N THR A 76 -11.46 -11.86 7.70
CA THR A 76 -12.63 -11.87 6.83
C THR A 76 -12.38 -11.12 5.52
N VAL A 77 -13.06 -11.57 4.46
CA VAL A 77 -13.04 -10.90 3.14
C VAL A 77 -13.59 -9.47 3.23
N TRP A 78 -14.53 -9.21 4.14
CA TRP A 78 -15.08 -7.87 4.35
C TRP A 78 -14.08 -6.91 4.99
N PHE A 79 -13.09 -7.44 5.70
CA PHE A 79 -12.03 -6.64 6.31
C PHE A 79 -10.85 -6.43 5.35
N MET A 80 -10.31 -7.51 4.80
CA MET A 80 -9.11 -7.47 3.95
C MET A 80 -9.40 -7.14 2.49
N GLY A 81 -10.57 -7.50 1.98
CA GLY A 81 -10.98 -7.26 0.60
C GLY A 81 -10.89 -5.79 0.19
N PRO A 82 -11.44 -4.83 0.95
CA PRO A 82 -11.32 -3.41 0.64
C PRO A 82 -9.89 -2.87 0.68
N ILE A 83 -9.06 -3.36 1.62
CA ILE A 83 -7.63 -3.03 1.67
C ILE A 83 -6.93 -3.49 0.38
N ALA A 84 -7.17 -4.74 -0.03
CA ALA A 84 -6.63 -5.30 -1.26
C ALA A 84 -7.14 -4.56 -2.50
N LEU A 85 -8.42 -4.15 -2.51
CA LEU A 85 -9.02 -3.33 -3.57
C LEU A 85 -8.30 -1.98 -3.69
N CYS A 86 -8.02 -1.30 -2.57
CA CYS A 86 -7.27 -0.05 -2.55
C CYS A 86 -5.85 -0.24 -3.10
N ALA A 87 -5.16 -1.30 -2.69
CA ALA A 87 -3.82 -1.63 -3.18
C ALA A 87 -3.82 -1.91 -4.70
N ALA A 88 -4.77 -2.71 -5.19
CA ALA A 88 -4.93 -2.99 -6.61
C ALA A 88 -5.26 -1.73 -7.43
N ALA A 89 -6.14 -0.87 -6.91
CA ALA A 89 -6.48 0.40 -7.55
C ALA A 89 -5.26 1.34 -7.64
N MET A 90 -4.42 1.38 -6.61
CA MET A 90 -3.15 2.13 -6.64
C MET A 90 -2.18 1.55 -7.66
N MET A 91 -2.02 0.23 -7.70
CA MET A 91 -1.16 -0.44 -8.69
C MET A 91 -1.57 -0.10 -10.12
N PHE A 92 -2.86 -0.11 -10.41
CA PHE A 92 -3.38 0.30 -11.72
C PHE A 92 -3.19 1.79 -11.99
N TYR A 93 -3.38 2.63 -10.97
CA TYR A 93 -3.26 4.09 -11.11
C TYR A 93 -1.84 4.55 -11.42
N ILE A 94 -0.80 3.84 -10.98
CA ILE A 94 0.61 4.08 -11.35
C ILE A 94 0.79 4.12 -12.88
N PHE A 95 0.11 3.26 -13.62
CA PHE A 95 0.15 3.30 -15.09
C PHE A 95 -0.77 4.40 -15.64
N LEU A 96 -2.01 4.45 -15.14
CA LEU A 96 -3.02 5.39 -15.66
C LEU A 96 -2.61 6.85 -15.55
N ILE A 97 -1.88 7.25 -14.50
CA ILE A 97 -1.47 8.65 -14.29
C ILE A 97 -0.65 9.20 -15.46
N TRP A 98 0.05 8.31 -16.17
CA TRP A 98 0.85 8.61 -17.35
C TRP A 98 0.05 8.39 -18.63
N TYR A 99 -0.50 7.19 -18.86
CA TYR A 99 -1.23 6.88 -20.09
C TYR A 99 -2.43 7.80 -20.37
N ARG A 100 -3.13 8.24 -19.32
CA ARG A 100 -4.25 9.19 -19.44
C ARG A 100 -3.82 10.53 -20.03
N ASP A 101 -2.58 10.97 -19.81
CA ASP A 101 -2.10 12.27 -20.28
C ASP A 101 -1.78 12.28 -21.77
N TRP A 102 -1.47 11.10 -22.33
CA TRP A 102 -1.21 10.91 -23.76
C TRP A 102 -2.45 10.48 -24.56
N TYR A 103 -3.57 10.20 -23.89
CA TYR A 103 -4.78 9.74 -24.56
C TYR A 103 -5.59 10.91 -25.17
N GLY A 104 -5.84 10.90 -26.48
CA GLY A 104 -6.75 11.82 -27.20
C GLY A 104 -6.12 12.62 -28.36
N LYS A 105 -6.96 13.24 -29.20
CA LYS A 105 -6.56 14.03 -30.39
C LYS A 105 -5.77 15.32 -30.06
N HIS A 106 -5.96 15.87 -28.85
CA HIS A 106 -5.17 16.97 -28.29
C HIS A 106 -4.60 16.50 -26.95
N THR A 107 -3.41 15.89 -26.96
CA THR A 107 -2.89 15.25 -25.75
C THR A 107 -2.72 16.26 -24.62
N PHE A 108 -3.20 15.91 -23.43
CA PHE A 108 -3.16 16.79 -22.26
C PHE A 108 -1.70 17.08 -21.85
N ILE A 109 -0.79 16.15 -22.09
CA ILE A 109 0.63 16.33 -21.80
C ILE A 109 1.24 17.53 -22.54
N TYR A 110 0.77 17.86 -23.76
CA TYR A 110 1.30 19.02 -24.49
C TYR A 110 1.03 20.33 -23.75
N ARG A 111 -0.17 20.46 -23.17
CA ARG A 111 -0.49 21.62 -22.31
C ARG A 111 0.35 21.63 -21.05
N LEU A 112 0.60 20.46 -20.46
CA LEU A 112 1.43 20.32 -19.26
C LEU A 112 2.88 20.73 -19.51
N LEU A 113 3.44 20.35 -20.66
CA LEU A 113 4.82 20.64 -21.07
C LEU A 113 5.03 22.10 -21.52
N MET A 114 3.95 22.80 -21.86
CA MET A 114 3.95 24.24 -22.17
C MET A 114 3.83 25.14 -20.93
N LEU A 115 3.55 24.57 -19.75
CA LEU A 115 3.52 25.34 -18.51
C LEU A 115 4.90 25.96 -18.26
N PRO A 116 4.98 27.20 -17.72
CA PRO A 116 6.24 27.84 -17.35
C PRO A 116 6.78 27.26 -16.03
N VAL A 117 6.97 25.94 -16.00
CA VAL A 117 7.46 25.17 -14.87
C VAL A 117 8.53 24.21 -15.38
N GLU A 118 9.60 24.03 -14.61
CA GLU A 118 10.61 23.02 -14.90
C GLU A 118 9.96 21.67 -15.14
N ARG A 119 10.24 21.07 -16.31
CA ARG A 119 9.58 19.82 -16.73
C ARG A 119 9.88 18.66 -15.78
N TRP A 120 11.02 18.73 -15.10
CA TRP A 120 11.40 17.85 -14.00
C TRP A 120 10.36 17.79 -12.87
N ASN A 121 9.72 18.93 -12.56
CA ASN A 121 8.69 19.00 -11.53
C ASN A 121 7.42 18.23 -11.90
N LEU A 122 7.15 17.98 -13.19
CA LEU A 122 6.02 17.16 -13.63
C LEU A 122 6.22 15.70 -13.23
N TYR A 123 7.42 15.16 -13.44
CA TYR A 123 7.79 13.81 -13.02
C TYR A 123 7.63 13.64 -11.52
N LEU A 124 8.30 14.51 -10.75
CA LEU A 124 8.27 14.46 -9.30
C LEU A 124 6.88 14.70 -8.73
N ALA A 125 6.06 15.55 -9.35
CA ALA A 125 4.70 15.81 -8.87
C ALA A 125 3.82 14.57 -9.00
N LYS A 126 3.94 13.81 -10.09
CA LYS A 126 3.24 12.53 -10.25
C LYS A 126 3.72 11.51 -9.22
N ALA A 127 5.03 11.38 -9.03
CA ALA A 127 5.59 10.41 -8.09
C ALA A 127 5.15 10.74 -6.65
N ALA A 128 5.26 12.02 -6.25
CA ALA A 128 4.80 12.51 -4.96
C ALA A 128 3.29 12.32 -4.78
N SER A 129 2.48 12.50 -5.82
CA SER A 129 1.03 12.29 -5.72
C SER A 129 0.67 10.83 -5.41
N ILE A 130 1.36 9.85 -6.02
CA ILE A 130 1.16 8.43 -5.69
C ILE A 130 1.54 8.16 -4.23
N LEU A 131 2.71 8.66 -3.81
CA LEU A 131 3.18 8.49 -2.44
C LEU A 131 2.18 9.07 -1.41
N LEU A 132 1.68 10.27 -1.65
CA LEU A 132 0.68 10.91 -0.79
C LEU A 132 -0.66 10.17 -0.75
N LEU A 133 -1.10 9.60 -1.89
CA LEU A 133 -2.33 8.80 -1.92
C LEU A 133 -2.17 7.50 -1.13
N VAL A 134 -1.02 6.82 -1.26
CA VAL A 134 -0.72 5.61 -0.48
C VAL A 134 -0.65 5.92 1.01
N PHE A 135 0.11 6.95 1.41
CA PHE A 135 0.16 7.37 2.82
C PHE A 135 -1.18 7.86 3.34
N GLY A 136 -2.02 8.45 2.49
CA GLY A 136 -3.40 8.78 2.83
C GLY A 136 -4.21 7.55 3.22
N PHE A 137 -4.11 6.43 2.48
CA PHE A 137 -4.80 5.19 2.83
C PHE A 137 -4.28 4.59 4.13
N VAL A 138 -2.96 4.62 4.33
CA VAL A 138 -2.32 4.15 5.57
C VAL A 138 -2.80 4.98 6.76
N ALA A 139 -2.84 6.31 6.62
CA ALA A 139 -3.35 7.20 7.65
C ALA A 139 -4.82 6.93 7.99
N VAL A 140 -5.66 6.67 6.98
CA VAL A 140 -7.05 6.24 7.21
C VAL A 140 -7.10 4.94 8.01
N GLN A 141 -6.30 3.93 7.68
CA GLN A 141 -6.24 2.67 8.42
C GLN A 141 -5.79 2.85 9.88
N ILE A 142 -4.77 3.67 10.12
CA ILE A 142 -4.28 3.97 11.48
C ILE A 142 -5.39 4.59 12.35
N VAL A 143 -6.21 5.48 11.76
CA VAL A 143 -7.32 6.12 12.48
C VAL A 143 -8.51 5.16 12.64
N LEU A 144 -8.78 4.35 11.63
CA LEU A 144 -9.96 3.49 11.57
C LEU A 144 -9.85 2.29 12.53
N LEU A 145 -8.67 1.69 12.67
CA LEU A 145 -8.45 0.52 13.54
C LEU A 145 -8.86 0.75 15.01
N PRO A 146 -8.45 1.85 15.69
CA PRO A 146 -8.94 2.15 17.04
C PRO A 146 -10.46 2.36 17.13
N VAL A 147 -11.07 2.96 16.10
CA VAL A 147 -12.51 3.19 16.07
C VAL A 147 -13.28 1.88 15.92
N GLU A 148 -12.79 0.98 15.07
CA GLU A 148 -13.35 -0.36 14.89
C GLU A 148 -13.17 -1.23 16.12
N HIS A 149 -12.02 -1.13 16.79
CA HIS A 149 -11.79 -1.81 18.07
C HIS A 149 -12.73 -1.30 19.16
N PHE A 150 -12.95 0.01 19.24
CA PHE A 150 -13.96 0.58 20.15
C PHE A 150 -15.36 0.04 19.83
N PHE A 151 -15.72 0.00 18.55
CA PHE A 151 -17.00 -0.54 18.10
C PHE A 151 -17.15 -2.03 18.45
N PHE A 152 -16.13 -2.85 18.17
CA PHE A 152 -16.06 -4.27 18.55
C PHE A 152 -16.30 -4.46 20.05
N ASN A 153 -15.62 -3.68 20.89
CA ASN A 153 -15.78 -3.75 22.34
C ASN A 153 -17.17 -3.33 22.80
N ALA A 154 -17.81 -2.37 22.12
CA ALA A 154 -19.15 -1.91 22.45
C ALA A 154 -20.24 -2.94 22.12
N ILE A 155 -20.10 -3.68 21.02
CA ILE A 155 -21.10 -4.67 20.58
C ILE A 155 -20.87 -6.08 21.15
N THR A 156 -19.67 -6.37 21.66
CA THR A 156 -19.31 -7.70 22.18
C THR A 156 -19.51 -7.77 23.70
N PRO A 157 -20.38 -8.67 24.20
CA PRO A 157 -20.53 -8.90 25.64
C PRO A 157 -19.20 -9.33 26.28
N GLY A 158 -18.85 -8.73 27.42
CA GLY A 158 -17.55 -8.98 28.08
C GLY A 158 -17.28 -10.45 28.43
N ILE A 159 -18.32 -11.26 28.63
CA ILE A 159 -18.18 -12.70 28.91
C ILE A 159 -17.52 -13.45 27.74
N TYR A 160 -17.79 -13.02 26.50
CA TYR A 160 -17.29 -13.67 25.29
C TYR A 160 -15.99 -13.07 24.76
N ARG A 161 -15.58 -11.92 25.31
CA ARG A 161 -14.56 -11.06 24.72
C ARG A 161 -13.18 -11.39 25.30
N MET A 162 -12.21 -11.60 24.42
CA MET A 162 -10.80 -11.54 24.77
C MET A 162 -10.33 -10.10 24.62
N ASP A 163 -9.97 -9.47 25.74
CA ASP A 163 -9.40 -8.13 25.71
C ASP A 163 -7.99 -8.20 25.08
N MET A 164 -7.77 -7.40 24.05
CA MET A 164 -6.52 -7.32 23.30
C MET A 164 -6.35 -5.87 22.84
N THR A 165 -5.12 -5.37 22.77
CA THR A 165 -4.90 -4.02 22.23
C THR A 165 -4.92 -4.02 20.70
N VAL A 166 -5.16 -2.85 20.09
CA VAL A 166 -5.08 -2.69 18.64
C VAL A 166 -3.69 -3.07 18.11
N ILE A 167 -2.65 -2.72 18.88
CA ILE A 167 -1.25 -3.00 18.50
C ILE A 167 -1.01 -4.50 18.48
N ASP A 168 -1.44 -5.22 19.53
CA ASP A 168 -1.29 -6.69 19.58
C ASP A 168 -2.04 -7.36 18.43
N ALA A 169 -3.22 -6.86 18.06
CA ALA A 169 -4.00 -7.36 16.93
C ALA A 169 -3.25 -7.22 15.60
N VAL A 170 -2.66 -6.03 15.37
CA VAL A 170 -1.92 -5.71 14.14
C VAL A 170 -0.63 -6.52 14.04
N LEU A 171 0.14 -6.60 15.13
CA LEU A 171 1.41 -7.34 15.17
C LEU A 171 1.20 -8.86 15.06
N SER A 172 0.08 -9.38 15.58
CA SER A 172 -0.24 -10.80 15.51
C SER A 172 -0.79 -11.23 14.15
N PHE A 173 -1.15 -10.29 13.27
CA PHE A 173 -1.70 -10.59 11.95
C PHE A 173 -0.67 -10.38 10.82
N PRO A 174 -0.16 -11.44 10.17
CA PRO A 174 0.97 -11.36 9.25
C PRO A 174 0.80 -10.35 8.11
N TYR A 175 -0.40 -10.24 7.53
CA TYR A 175 -0.64 -9.36 6.39
C TYR A 175 -0.66 -7.87 6.77
N PHE A 176 -0.93 -7.55 8.03
CA PHE A 176 -0.90 -6.18 8.52
C PHE A 176 0.52 -5.66 8.68
N ASN A 177 1.49 -6.56 8.90
CA ASN A 177 2.90 -6.20 9.01
C ASN A 177 3.45 -5.55 7.72
N LEU A 178 2.85 -5.84 6.56
CA LEU A 178 3.20 -5.18 5.30
C LEU A 178 2.75 -3.70 5.27
N LEU A 179 1.60 -3.40 5.88
CA LEU A 179 1.01 -2.06 5.88
C LEU A 179 1.51 -1.21 7.05
N LEU A 180 1.64 -1.82 8.23
CA LEU A 180 2.08 -1.18 9.46
C LEU A 180 3.19 -2.03 10.09
N PRO A 181 4.43 -1.95 9.56
CA PRO A 181 5.57 -2.62 10.15
C PRO A 181 5.80 -2.18 11.60
N GLY A 182 6.19 -3.12 12.45
CA GLY A 182 6.45 -2.84 13.87
C GLY A 182 7.66 -1.92 14.12
N ALA A 183 8.61 -1.86 13.19
CA ALA A 183 9.80 -1.01 13.29
C ALA A 183 9.80 0.13 12.26
N ALA A 184 10.30 1.30 12.66
CA ALA A 184 10.39 2.47 11.78
C ALA A 184 11.32 2.26 10.58
N ILE A 185 12.39 1.47 10.75
CA ILE A 185 13.31 1.13 9.66
C ILE A 185 12.62 0.24 8.62
N ASP A 186 11.83 -0.73 9.07
CA ASP A 186 11.05 -1.61 8.18
C ASP A 186 9.99 -0.82 7.43
N PHE A 187 9.33 0.14 8.08
CA PHE A 187 8.44 1.08 7.42
C PHE A 187 9.16 1.85 6.31
N LEU A 188 10.31 2.45 6.62
CA LEU A 188 11.07 3.21 5.63
C LEU A 188 11.50 2.33 4.46
N PHE A 189 11.91 1.09 4.73
CA PHE A 189 12.33 0.14 3.71
C PHE A 189 11.18 -0.32 2.82
N HIS A 190 10.07 -0.80 3.38
CA HIS A 190 8.91 -1.29 2.61
C HIS A 190 8.31 -0.19 1.72
N TYR A 191 8.08 1.01 2.28
CA TYR A 191 7.52 2.11 1.51
C TYR A 191 8.55 2.75 0.57
N GLY A 192 9.84 2.77 0.95
CA GLY A 192 10.93 3.21 0.09
C GLY A 192 11.12 2.32 -1.13
N LEU A 193 11.05 1.00 -0.96
CA LEU A 193 11.07 0.01 -2.03
C LEU A 193 9.84 0.21 -2.93
N GLY A 194 8.63 0.29 -2.36
CA GLY A 194 7.41 0.54 -3.12
C GLY A 194 7.50 1.82 -3.95
N PHE A 195 8.02 2.91 -3.38
CA PHE A 195 8.25 4.15 -4.10
C PHE A 195 9.31 4.01 -5.22
N THR A 196 10.37 3.24 -4.97
CA THR A 196 11.40 2.94 -5.98
C THR A 196 10.80 2.19 -7.17
N VAL A 197 9.93 1.22 -6.93
CA VAL A 197 9.19 0.50 -7.98
C VAL A 197 8.33 1.46 -8.80
N VAL A 198 7.63 2.41 -8.16
CA VAL A 198 6.86 3.46 -8.86
C VAL A 198 7.78 4.27 -9.78
N LEU A 199 8.95 4.70 -9.29
CA LEU A 199 9.92 5.46 -10.08
C LEU A 199 10.45 4.66 -11.28
N VAL A 200 10.78 3.37 -11.08
CA VAL A 200 11.24 2.48 -12.15
C VAL A 200 10.17 2.33 -13.23
N ILE A 201 8.91 2.08 -12.83
CA ILE A 201 7.78 1.98 -13.76
C ILE A 201 7.60 3.29 -14.52
N PHE A 202 7.61 4.44 -13.83
CA PHE A 202 7.48 5.74 -14.47
C PHE A 202 8.58 5.97 -15.51
N THR A 203 9.81 5.63 -15.16
CA THR A 203 10.96 5.76 -16.04
C THR A 203 10.87 4.81 -17.25
N ALA A 204 10.40 3.58 -17.06
CA ALA A 204 10.12 2.64 -18.15
C ALA A 204 9.04 3.17 -19.11
N ILE A 205 7.94 3.73 -18.59
CA ILE A 205 6.88 4.34 -19.39
C ILE A 205 7.44 5.54 -20.20
N LEU A 206 8.31 6.35 -19.60
CA LEU A 206 8.95 7.47 -20.31
C LEU A 206 9.93 7.00 -21.39
N LEU A 207 10.62 5.88 -21.17
CA LEU A 207 11.47 5.25 -22.19
C LEU A 207 10.63 4.78 -23.40
N GLU A 208 9.52 4.08 -23.16
CA GLU A 208 8.52 3.74 -24.19
C GLU A 208 8.16 4.98 -25.00
N ARG A 209 7.79 6.08 -24.34
CA ARG A 209 7.33 7.28 -25.03
C ARG A 209 8.44 8.03 -25.78
N SER A 210 9.66 8.00 -25.27
CA SER A 210 10.80 8.69 -25.88
C SER A 210 11.31 7.98 -27.14
N PHE A 211 11.23 6.64 -27.19
CA PHE A 211 11.83 5.83 -28.28
C PHE A 211 10.84 4.91 -29.00
N ARG A 212 9.53 5.06 -28.75
CA ARG A 212 8.44 4.28 -29.35
C ARG A 212 8.65 2.76 -29.14
N MET A 213 8.64 1.97 -30.22
CA MET A 213 8.82 0.51 -30.16
C MET A 213 10.17 0.09 -29.54
N LYS A 214 11.26 0.81 -29.84
CA LYS A 214 12.57 0.55 -29.20
C LYS A 214 12.55 0.92 -27.71
N GLY A 215 11.71 1.89 -27.35
CA GLY A 215 11.51 2.34 -25.98
C GLY A 215 10.86 1.27 -25.09
N ILE A 216 9.95 0.46 -25.62
CA ILE A 216 9.35 -0.66 -24.88
C ILE A 216 10.44 -1.65 -24.44
N LEU A 217 11.31 -2.03 -25.38
CA LEU A 217 12.43 -2.93 -25.09
C LEU A 217 13.38 -2.33 -24.05
N LEU A 218 13.72 -1.04 -24.18
CA LEU A 218 14.57 -0.33 -23.22
C LEU A 218 13.92 -0.21 -21.85
N GLY A 219 12.62 0.03 -21.77
CA GLY A 219 11.87 0.08 -20.52
C GLY A 219 11.83 -1.26 -19.80
N LEU A 220 11.58 -2.35 -20.54
CA LEU A 220 11.62 -3.72 -20.00
C LEU A 220 13.03 -4.10 -19.54
N LEU A 221 14.05 -3.81 -20.35
CA LEU A 221 15.44 -4.05 -19.99
C LEU A 221 15.83 -3.27 -18.73
N TYR A 222 15.44 -1.99 -18.64
CA TYR A 222 15.68 -1.17 -17.47
C TYR A 222 15.01 -1.75 -16.21
N GLY A 223 13.72 -2.10 -16.29
CA GLY A 223 13.00 -2.72 -15.19
C GLY A 223 13.62 -4.05 -14.76
N PHE A 224 14.02 -4.89 -15.72
CA PHE A 224 14.70 -6.15 -15.44
C PHE A 224 16.06 -5.93 -14.77
N LEU A 225 16.88 -5.00 -15.26
CA LEU A 225 18.17 -4.67 -14.64
C LEU A 225 18.01 -4.09 -13.23
N SER A 226 17.01 -3.23 -13.00
CA SER A 226 16.70 -2.73 -11.66
C SER A 226 16.26 -3.85 -10.71
N PHE A 227 15.44 -4.79 -11.19
CA PHE A 227 15.03 -5.96 -10.41
C PHE A 227 16.23 -6.85 -10.06
N VAL A 228 17.06 -7.20 -11.05
CA VAL A 228 18.29 -7.98 -10.84
C VAL A 228 19.19 -7.28 -9.83
N LEU A 229 19.43 -5.97 -10.00
CA LEU A 229 20.27 -5.17 -9.11
C LEU A 229 19.75 -5.17 -7.67
N PHE A 230 18.43 -5.06 -7.49
CA PHE A 230 17.81 -5.08 -6.17
C PHE A 230 18.05 -6.41 -5.44
N TRP A 231 17.90 -7.55 -6.13
CA TRP A 231 18.11 -8.89 -5.56
C TRP A 231 19.58 -9.31 -5.43
N THR A 232 20.53 -8.50 -5.91
CA THR A 232 21.95 -8.86 -5.82
C THR A 232 22.46 -9.05 -4.39
N PRO A 233 22.11 -8.22 -3.38
CA PRO A 233 22.62 -8.39 -2.02
C PRO A 233 22.19 -9.73 -1.41
N ASP A 234 20.91 -10.10 -1.54
CA ASP A 234 20.37 -11.38 -1.06
C ASP A 234 21.06 -12.57 -1.71
N PHE A 235 21.21 -12.54 -3.04
CA PHE A 235 21.86 -13.61 -3.77
C PHE A 235 23.33 -13.78 -3.36
N LEU A 236 24.05 -12.67 -3.15
CA LEU A 236 25.43 -12.70 -2.67
C LEU A 236 25.52 -13.22 -1.23
N PHE A 237 24.57 -12.84 -0.37
CA PHE A 237 24.51 -13.24 1.02
C PHE A 237 24.25 -14.73 1.19
N GLU A 238 23.29 -15.29 0.46
CA GLU A 238 22.89 -16.69 0.61
C GLU A 238 23.82 -17.67 -0.12
N VAL A 239 24.27 -17.32 -1.32
CA VAL A 239 24.93 -18.28 -2.23
C VAL A 239 26.44 -18.08 -2.28
N LEU A 240 26.90 -16.83 -2.42
CA LEU A 240 28.29 -16.56 -2.77
C LEU A 240 29.20 -16.34 -1.55
N LEU A 241 28.68 -15.72 -0.50
CA LEU A 241 29.44 -15.31 0.70
C LEU A 241 28.72 -15.70 2.01
N PRO A 242 28.31 -16.97 2.18
CA PRO A 242 27.56 -17.39 3.36
C PRO A 242 28.40 -17.15 4.63
N GLY A 243 27.82 -16.43 5.59
CA GLY A 243 28.42 -16.14 6.90
C GLY A 243 29.45 -15.00 6.92
N VAL A 244 29.67 -14.28 5.81
CA VAL A 244 30.57 -13.12 5.77
C VAL A 244 29.90 -11.85 6.27
N LEU A 245 28.61 -11.67 5.96
CA LEU A 245 27.83 -10.49 6.33
C LEU A 245 26.87 -10.82 7.47
N HIS A 246 26.61 -9.83 8.32
CA HIS A 246 25.53 -9.90 9.32
C HIS A 246 24.19 -9.46 8.71
N GLN A 247 23.07 -9.95 9.26
CA GLN A 247 21.72 -9.55 8.81
C GLN A 247 21.50 -8.03 8.83
N GLN A 248 22.09 -7.33 9.80
CA GLN A 248 21.99 -5.87 9.87
C GLN A 248 22.78 -5.19 8.73
N GLU A 249 23.94 -5.74 8.36
CA GLU A 249 24.76 -5.22 7.26
C GLU A 249 24.06 -5.42 5.91
N LEU A 250 23.40 -6.58 5.73
CA LEU A 250 22.57 -6.86 4.56
C LEU A 250 21.46 -5.81 4.39
N LEU A 251 20.72 -5.51 5.46
CA LEU A 251 19.65 -4.51 5.44
C LEU A 251 20.16 -3.13 5.00
N TRP A 252 21.33 -2.69 5.49
CA TRP A 252 21.91 -1.41 5.06
C TRP A 252 22.33 -1.42 3.58
N ILE A 253 22.85 -2.54 3.09
CA ILE A 253 23.18 -2.71 1.67
C ILE A 253 21.92 -2.63 0.82
N GLU A 254 20.83 -3.31 1.20
CA GLU A 254 19.53 -3.24 0.51
C GLU A 254 18.94 -1.82 0.50
N VAL A 255 19.02 -1.10 1.60
CA VAL A 255 18.61 0.31 1.68
C VAL A 255 19.44 1.15 0.71
N ALA A 256 20.76 0.93 0.67
CA ALA A 256 21.66 1.64 -0.23
C ALA A 256 21.40 1.32 -1.70
N THR A 257 21.21 0.05 -2.07
CA THR A 257 20.89 -0.34 -3.46
C THR A 257 19.55 0.24 -3.90
N THR A 258 18.53 0.20 -3.02
CA THR A 258 17.22 0.83 -3.25
C THR A 258 17.36 2.32 -3.50
N ALA A 259 18.15 3.03 -2.69
CA ALA A 259 18.41 4.46 -2.87
C ALA A 259 19.15 4.77 -4.18
N ILE A 260 20.10 3.93 -4.60
CA ILE A 260 20.82 4.07 -5.88
C ILE A 260 19.85 3.91 -7.06
N ILE A 261 19.00 2.88 -7.04
CA ILE A 261 17.99 2.64 -8.09
C ILE A 261 17.00 3.80 -8.16
N ALA A 262 16.53 4.29 -7.01
CA ALA A 262 15.63 5.44 -6.94
C ALA A 262 16.28 6.71 -7.51
N GLY A 263 17.51 7.01 -7.09
CA GLY A 263 18.27 8.17 -7.56
C GLY A 263 18.50 8.12 -9.07
N TYR A 264 18.91 6.97 -9.61
CA TYR A 264 19.10 6.79 -11.04
C TYR A 264 17.77 6.91 -11.81
N SER A 265 16.68 6.32 -11.30
CA SER A 265 15.35 6.42 -11.90
C SER A 265 14.88 7.87 -12.01
N ILE A 266 15.12 8.67 -10.97
CA ILE A 266 14.79 10.09 -10.93
C ILE A 266 15.61 10.86 -11.96
N LEU A 267 16.94 10.68 -11.98
CA LEU A 267 17.86 11.29 -12.95
C LEU A 267 17.49 10.98 -14.39
N LEU A 268 17.28 9.71 -14.69
CA LEU A 268 16.96 9.27 -16.05
C LEU A 268 15.54 9.70 -16.45
N GLY A 269 14.55 9.51 -15.60
CA GLY A 269 13.16 9.89 -15.87
C GLY A 269 13.01 11.39 -16.13
N GLY A 270 13.66 12.22 -15.31
CA GLY A 270 13.61 13.66 -15.52
C GLY A 270 14.47 14.16 -16.69
N TYR A 271 15.58 13.48 -17.03
CA TYR A 271 16.30 13.72 -18.29
C TYR A 271 15.40 13.44 -19.51
N LEU A 272 14.69 12.31 -19.51
CA LEU A 272 13.80 11.92 -20.61
C LEU A 272 12.71 12.96 -20.85
N ILE A 273 12.01 13.39 -19.80
CA ILE A 273 10.98 14.43 -19.94
C ILE A 273 11.57 15.75 -20.44
N LYS A 274 12.74 16.13 -19.94
CA LYS A 274 13.33 17.43 -20.28
C LYS A 274 13.76 17.47 -21.75
N TYR A 275 14.43 16.43 -22.23
CA TYR A 275 15.17 16.47 -23.50
C TYR A 275 14.66 15.52 -24.58
N LYS A 276 13.92 14.45 -24.24
CA LYS A 276 13.57 13.37 -25.20
C LYS A 276 12.08 13.23 -25.47
N VAL A 277 11.22 13.61 -24.54
CA VAL A 277 9.77 13.71 -24.80
C VAL A 277 9.54 14.93 -25.70
N THR A 278 9.62 14.71 -27.01
CA THR A 278 9.32 15.71 -28.04
C THR A 278 7.83 15.75 -28.32
N VAL A 279 7.30 16.97 -28.49
CA VAL A 279 5.91 17.23 -28.92
C VAL A 279 5.65 16.61 -30.28
#